data_AF-A0A269THH4-F1
#
_entry.id   AF-A0A269THH4-F1
#
_cell.length_a   1.000
_cell.length_b   1.000
_cell.length_c   1.000
_cell.angle_alpha   90.00
_cell.angle_beta   90.00
_cell.angle_gamma   90.00
#
_symmetry.space_group_name_H-M   'P 1'
#
loop_
_entity.id
_entity.type
_entity.pdbx_description
1 polymer ?
#
loop_
_entity_poly.entity_id
_entity_poly.type
_entity_poly.pdbx_seq_one_letter_code
_entity_poly.pdbx_strand_id
1 'polypeptide(L)'
;MGELMLLNGGHTKSINKLTLDDFSKHISNYVLSIRQALDSYYDLRNKIADEIKSIGASGIINGAVIKIFEYGQIFINPLNSEIKIYVDGPNANEGIEFANLPSLMAFLHERMIIKYNKIIAHFGDTSNNIVLRGDFVLSKKTTSFDTSKISKINKVVTALYYTSRYNLVRIWNKDVIPNGTKENGKQIIQDLIDTK
;
A
#
# COMPACT_ATOMS: atom_id res chain seq x y z
N MET A 1 -25.61 -30.05 1.02
CA MET A 1 -25.80 -28.61 0.74
C MET A 1 -24.50 -28.06 0.20
N GLY A 2 -24.52 -27.28 -0.87
CA GLY A 2 -23.32 -26.65 -1.44
C GLY A 2 -22.94 -25.39 -0.66
N GLU A 3 -21.65 -25.14 -0.51
CA GLU A 3 -21.12 -23.90 0.04
C GLU A 3 -20.70 -22.97 -1.10
N LEU A 4 -21.06 -21.69 -1.01
CA LEU A 4 -20.66 -20.70 -1.98
C LEU A 4 -19.23 -20.22 -1.67
N MET A 5 -18.36 -20.20 -2.70
CA MET A 5 -16.94 -19.87 -2.55
C MET A 5 -16.48 -18.88 -3.62
N LEU A 6 -15.54 -18.01 -3.26
CA LEU A 6 -14.82 -17.13 -4.19
C LEU A 6 -13.45 -17.69 -4.53
N LEU A 7 -13.06 -17.61 -5.79
CA LEU A 7 -11.71 -17.94 -6.23
C LEU A 7 -10.78 -16.74 -6.09
N ASN A 8 -9.68 -16.92 -5.35
CA ASN A 8 -8.63 -15.94 -5.18
C ASN A 8 -7.26 -16.56 -5.53
N GLY A 9 -6.84 -16.38 -6.78
CA GLY A 9 -5.52 -16.82 -7.24
C GLY A 9 -5.29 -18.33 -7.11
N GLY A 10 -6.30 -19.14 -7.41
CA GLY A 10 -6.24 -20.61 -7.31
C GLY A 10 -6.69 -21.17 -5.96
N HIS A 11 -6.87 -20.34 -4.94
CA HIS A 11 -7.44 -20.74 -3.65
C HIS A 11 -8.91 -20.36 -3.55
N THR A 12 -9.72 -21.22 -2.95
CA THR A 12 -11.12 -20.92 -2.66
C THR A 12 -11.26 -20.27 -1.28
N LYS A 13 -12.00 -19.17 -1.18
CA LYS A 13 -12.40 -18.52 0.06
C LYS A 13 -13.90 -18.71 0.27
N SER A 14 -14.28 -19.21 1.43
CA SER A 14 -15.69 -19.23 1.83
C SER A 14 -16.21 -17.80 1.92
N ILE A 15 -17.39 -17.58 1.34
CA ILE A 15 -18.14 -16.33 1.50
C ILE A 15 -19.22 -16.44 2.58
N ASN A 16 -19.13 -17.49 3.41
CA ASN A 16 -19.90 -17.72 4.63
C ASN A 16 -21.41 -17.50 4.40
N LYS A 17 -22.00 -16.50 5.07
CA LYS A 17 -23.43 -16.23 5.13
C LYS A 17 -24.02 -15.62 3.85
N LEU A 18 -23.19 -15.28 2.86
CA LEU A 18 -23.66 -14.59 1.66
C LEU A 18 -24.26 -15.58 0.67
N THR A 19 -25.43 -15.22 0.17
CA THR A 19 -26.11 -15.91 -0.91
C THR A 19 -25.67 -15.38 -2.27
N LEU A 20 -25.99 -16.10 -3.33
CA LEU A 20 -25.79 -15.62 -4.69
C LEU A 20 -26.59 -14.32 -4.97
N ASP A 21 -27.75 -14.19 -4.34
CA ASP A 21 -28.62 -13.02 -4.44
C ASP A 21 -27.98 -11.79 -3.79
N ASP A 22 -27.36 -11.93 -2.62
CA ASP A 22 -26.60 -10.85 -1.98
C ASP A 22 -25.48 -10.35 -2.91
N PHE A 23 -24.74 -11.26 -3.53
CA PHE A 23 -23.72 -10.90 -4.52
C PHE A 23 -24.32 -10.17 -5.71
N SER A 24 -25.35 -10.73 -6.34
CA SER A 24 -25.98 -10.15 -7.53
C SER A 24 -26.53 -8.75 -7.27
N LYS A 25 -27.13 -8.52 -6.09
CA LYS A 25 -27.71 -7.22 -5.72
C LYS A 25 -26.66 -6.16 -5.42
N HIS A 26 -25.54 -6.54 -4.81
CA HIS A 26 -24.61 -5.58 -4.22
C HIS A 26 -23.26 -5.47 -4.93
N ILE A 27 -22.91 -6.37 -5.86
CA ILE A 27 -21.57 -6.41 -6.47
C ILE A 27 -21.18 -5.12 -7.19
N SER A 28 -22.11 -4.50 -7.92
CA SER A 28 -21.87 -3.23 -8.62
C SER A 28 -21.53 -2.12 -7.62
N ASN A 29 -22.29 -2.03 -6.53
CA ASN A 29 -22.04 -1.05 -5.48
C ASN A 29 -20.74 -1.36 -4.71
N TYR A 30 -20.43 -2.64 -4.49
CA TYR A 30 -19.18 -3.05 -3.85
C TYR A 30 -17.97 -2.58 -4.66
N VAL A 31 -17.97 -2.88 -5.96
CA VAL A 31 -16.92 -2.47 -6.90
C VAL A 31 -16.80 -0.95 -6.93
N LEU A 32 -17.94 -0.24 -7.03
CA LEU A 32 -17.96 1.22 -7.04
C LEU A 32 -17.39 1.82 -5.75
N SER A 33 -17.77 1.32 -4.58
CA SER A 33 -17.25 1.77 -3.29
C SER A 33 -15.73 1.58 -3.20
N ILE A 34 -15.22 0.40 -3.59
CA ILE A 34 -13.78 0.09 -3.56
C ILE A 34 -13.00 0.99 -4.52
N ARG A 35 -13.52 1.24 -5.73
CA ARG A 35 -12.89 2.15 -6.70
C ARG A 35 -12.80 3.57 -6.15
N GLN A 36 -13.91 4.13 -5.70
CA GLN A 36 -13.93 5.48 -5.14
C GLN A 36 -12.99 5.66 -3.94
N ALA A 37 -12.84 4.61 -3.11
CA ALA A 37 -11.93 4.64 -1.97
C ALA A 37 -10.45 4.55 -2.37
N LEU A 38 -10.11 3.77 -3.40
CA LEU A 38 -8.71 3.47 -3.73
C LEU A 38 -8.15 4.23 -4.94
N ASP A 39 -8.97 4.89 -5.76
CA ASP A 39 -8.49 5.58 -6.97
C ASP A 39 -7.43 6.64 -6.64
N SER A 40 -7.74 7.58 -5.73
CA SER A 40 -6.78 8.61 -5.30
C SER A 40 -5.54 8.03 -4.60
N TYR A 41 -5.72 6.91 -3.89
CA TYR A 41 -4.62 6.21 -3.24
C TYR A 41 -3.65 5.62 -4.27
N TYR A 42 -4.17 4.97 -5.32
CA TYR A 42 -3.33 4.40 -6.36
C TYR A 42 -2.65 5.47 -7.20
N ASP A 43 -3.31 6.61 -7.44
CA ASP A 43 -2.69 7.73 -8.12
C ASP A 43 -1.51 8.28 -7.31
N LEU A 44 -1.68 8.45 -5.99
CA LEU A 44 -0.61 8.80 -5.06
C LEU A 44 0.53 7.76 -5.09
N ARG A 45 0.19 6.47 -4.99
CA ARG A 45 1.16 5.37 -5.01
C ARG A 45 1.96 5.33 -6.30
N ASN A 46 1.30 5.50 -7.45
CA ASN A 46 1.96 5.50 -8.75
C ASN A 46 2.89 6.73 -8.90
N LYS A 47 2.43 7.92 -8.49
CA LYS A 47 3.27 9.12 -8.46
C LYS A 47 4.53 8.90 -7.64
N ILE A 48 4.41 8.40 -6.40
CA ILE A 48 5.58 8.11 -5.55
C ILE A 48 6.49 7.06 -6.21
N ALA A 49 5.94 6.01 -6.80
CA ALA A 49 6.74 5.00 -7.49
C ALA A 49 7.55 5.60 -8.64
N ASP A 50 6.95 6.53 -9.39
CA ASP A 50 7.62 7.21 -10.50
C ASP A 50 8.66 8.23 -10.01
N GLU A 51 8.45 8.90 -8.88
CA GLU A 51 9.48 9.71 -8.19
C GLU A 51 10.68 8.87 -7.78
N ILE A 52 10.45 7.67 -7.25
CA ILE A 52 11.53 6.76 -6.88
C ILE A 52 12.29 6.26 -8.12
N LYS A 53 11.60 6.02 -9.24
CA LYS A 53 12.28 5.68 -10.50
C LYS A 53 13.08 6.85 -11.08
N SER A 54 12.59 8.08 -10.96
CA SER A 54 13.25 9.25 -11.56
C SER A 54 14.63 9.51 -10.95
N ILE A 55 14.83 9.14 -9.67
CA ILE A 55 16.14 9.20 -9.00
C ILE A 55 17.00 7.95 -9.25
N GLY A 56 16.61 7.06 -10.17
CA GLY A 56 17.36 5.84 -10.52
C GLY A 56 17.20 4.68 -9.53
N ALA A 57 16.18 4.72 -8.68
CA ALA A 57 15.83 3.63 -7.78
C ALA A 57 14.76 2.69 -8.39
N SER A 58 14.36 1.65 -7.66
CA SER A 58 13.53 0.55 -8.17
C SER A 58 12.10 0.98 -8.50
N GLY A 59 11.42 1.62 -7.56
CA GLY A 59 10.01 2.02 -7.69
C GLY A 59 9.04 0.85 -7.92
N ILE A 60 9.45 -0.38 -7.59
CA ILE A 60 8.59 -1.57 -7.74
C ILE A 60 7.46 -1.49 -6.72
N ILE A 61 6.23 -1.45 -7.22
CA ILE A 61 5.02 -1.51 -6.40
C ILE A 61 4.74 -2.97 -6.05
N ASN A 62 4.65 -3.26 -4.75
CA ASN A 62 4.20 -4.53 -4.20
C ASN A 62 3.06 -4.26 -3.23
N GLY A 63 1.81 -4.29 -3.72
CA GLY A 63 0.61 -3.98 -2.94
C GLY A 63 0.60 -2.54 -2.41
N ALA A 64 0.74 -2.40 -1.09
CA ALA A 64 0.79 -1.12 -0.37
C ALA A 64 2.21 -0.59 -0.12
N VAL A 65 3.22 -1.36 -0.53
CA VAL A 65 4.63 -1.00 -0.36
C VAL A 65 5.28 -0.73 -1.72
N ILE A 66 6.14 0.28 -1.78
CA ILE A 66 6.99 0.60 -2.92
C ILE A 66 8.43 0.30 -2.50
N LYS A 67 9.12 -0.56 -3.26
CA LYS A 67 10.54 -0.81 -3.05
C LYS A 67 11.36 0.33 -3.60
N ILE A 68 12.24 0.89 -2.79
CA ILE A 68 13.25 1.86 -3.22
C ILE A 68 14.46 1.09 -3.75
N PHE A 69 15.02 0.21 -2.93
CA PHE A 69 16.16 -0.65 -3.28
C PHE A 69 15.97 -2.05 -2.67
N GLU A 70 17.06 -2.75 -2.38
CA GLU A 70 17.03 -4.06 -1.74
C GLU A 70 16.43 -4.00 -0.32
N TYR A 71 16.77 -2.96 0.45
CA TYR A 71 16.35 -2.84 1.86
C TYR A 71 15.34 -1.71 2.13
N GLY A 72 15.43 -0.62 1.36
CA GLY A 72 14.59 0.56 1.56
C GLY A 72 13.18 0.38 0.99
N GLN A 73 12.17 0.71 1.80
CA GLN A 73 10.76 0.56 1.48
C GLN A 73 9.98 1.84 1.80
N ILE A 74 8.91 2.07 1.05
CA ILE A 74 7.91 3.11 1.33
C ILE A 74 6.57 2.42 1.48
N PHE A 75 5.95 2.56 2.63
CA PHE A 75 4.56 2.15 2.84
C PHE A 75 3.64 3.36 2.69
N ILE A 76 2.49 3.14 2.05
CA ILE A 76 1.43 4.15 1.94
C ILE A 76 0.14 3.54 2.46
N ASN A 77 -0.44 4.15 3.49
CA ASN A 77 -1.70 3.71 4.07
C ASN A 77 -2.89 4.08 3.17
N PRO A 78 -3.71 3.11 2.72
CA PRO A 78 -4.82 3.38 1.80
C PRO A 78 -5.99 4.17 2.41
N LEU A 79 -6.07 4.27 3.74
CA LEU A 79 -7.20 4.90 4.42
C LEU A 79 -7.01 6.41 4.66
N ASN A 80 -5.77 6.79 4.99
CA ASN A 80 -5.41 8.16 5.40
C ASN A 80 -4.21 8.75 4.62
N SER A 81 -3.61 8.00 3.70
CA SER A 81 -2.42 8.41 2.91
C SER A 81 -1.16 8.69 3.76
N GLU A 82 -1.10 8.20 5.00
CA GLU A 82 0.13 8.24 5.80
C GLU A 82 1.25 7.47 5.07
N ILE A 83 2.43 8.09 5.00
CA ILE A 83 3.60 7.54 4.34
C ILE A 83 4.63 7.18 5.40
N LYS A 84 5.19 5.97 5.33
CA LYS A 84 6.33 5.54 6.15
C LYS A 84 7.50 5.17 5.25
N ILE A 85 8.66 5.73 5.53
CA ILE A 85 9.91 5.41 4.84
C ILE A 85 10.74 4.57 5.80
N TYR A 86 11.03 3.32 5.46
CA TYR A 86 11.58 2.38 6.45
C TYR A 86 12.47 1.30 5.83
N VAL A 87 13.17 0.58 6.71
CA VAL A 87 13.80 -0.73 6.43
C VAL A 87 13.23 -1.77 7.38
N ASP A 88 13.29 -3.03 7.00
CA ASP A 88 13.02 -4.12 7.94
C ASP A 88 14.09 -4.14 9.04
N GLY A 89 13.64 -4.30 10.29
CA GLY A 89 14.49 -4.39 11.46
C GLY A 89 15.16 -5.76 11.62
N PRO A 90 16.02 -5.92 12.63
CA PRO A 90 16.69 -7.19 12.90
C PRO A 90 15.74 -8.29 13.39
N ASN A 91 14.59 -7.91 13.96
CA ASN A 91 13.60 -8.84 14.51
C ASN A 91 12.43 -9.04 13.55
N ALA A 92 11.77 -10.21 13.67
CA ALA A 92 10.56 -10.49 12.91
C ALA A 92 9.48 -9.42 13.20
N ASN A 93 8.84 -8.93 12.13
CA ASN A 93 7.84 -7.87 12.15
C ASN A 93 8.33 -6.51 12.67
N GLU A 94 9.62 -6.28 12.87
CA GLU A 94 10.13 -4.96 13.22
C GLU A 94 10.42 -4.14 11.96
N GLY A 95 10.06 -2.86 11.97
CA GLY A 95 10.44 -1.88 10.95
C GLY A 95 11.10 -0.68 11.62
N ILE A 96 12.10 -0.08 10.94
CA ILE A 96 12.79 1.12 11.40
C ILE A 96 12.42 2.28 10.48
N GLU A 97 11.59 3.19 10.97
CA GLU A 97 11.11 4.36 10.23
C GLU A 97 12.14 5.50 10.26
N PHE A 98 12.30 6.18 9.12
CA PHE A 98 13.15 7.34 8.91
C PHE A 98 12.29 8.57 8.62
N ALA A 99 12.76 9.73 9.08
CA ALA A 99 12.04 10.99 8.93
C ALA A 99 11.81 11.41 7.46
N ASN A 100 12.75 11.09 6.58
CA ASN A 100 12.71 11.46 5.16
C ASN A 100 13.57 10.51 4.32
N LEU A 101 13.38 10.54 3.00
CA LEU A 101 14.13 9.69 2.06
C LEU A 101 15.65 9.92 2.15
N PRO A 102 16.18 11.16 2.22
CA PRO A 102 17.61 11.41 2.37
C PRO A 102 18.23 10.74 3.60
N SER A 103 17.54 10.73 4.74
CA SER A 103 18.00 10.06 5.96
C SER A 103 18.12 8.54 5.78
N LEU A 104 17.11 7.92 5.15
CA LEU A 104 17.19 6.51 4.76
C LEU A 104 18.36 6.26 3.78
N MET A 105 18.53 7.13 2.79
CA MET A 105 19.60 7.00 1.79
C MET A 105 20.99 7.11 2.44
N ALA A 106 21.19 8.04 3.38
CA ALA A 106 22.44 8.18 4.12
C ALA A 106 22.71 6.94 5.00
N PHE A 107 21.68 6.36 5.63
CA PHE A 107 21.82 5.10 6.36
C PHE A 107 22.23 3.93 5.44
N LEU A 108 21.69 3.87 4.22
CA LEU A 108 22.02 2.84 3.24
C LEU A 108 23.31 3.12 2.44
N HIS A 109 23.92 4.30 2.59
CA HIS A 109 25.05 4.78 1.78
C HIS A 109 26.20 3.78 1.71
N GLU A 110 26.64 3.26 2.86
CA GLU A 110 27.76 2.29 2.93
C GLU A 110 27.48 1.02 2.13
N ARG A 111 26.19 0.65 1.99
CA ARG A 111 25.75 -0.51 1.23
C ARG A 111 25.44 -0.19 -0.24
N MET A 112 25.27 1.09 -0.60
CA MET A 112 24.69 1.52 -1.90
C MET A 112 25.35 2.78 -2.51
N ILE A 113 26.64 3.02 -2.24
CA ILE A 113 27.38 4.27 -2.56
C ILE A 113 27.20 4.79 -4.00
N ILE A 114 27.21 3.91 -5.01
CA ILE A 114 27.07 4.31 -6.42
C ILE A 114 25.67 4.88 -6.70
N LYS A 115 24.62 4.27 -6.13
CA LYS A 115 23.23 4.70 -6.31
C LYS A 115 22.97 5.97 -5.50
N TYR A 116 23.53 6.04 -4.30
CA TYR A 116 23.44 7.21 -3.42
C TYR A 116 23.94 8.50 -4.09
N ASN A 117 25.14 8.50 -4.68
CA ASN A 117 25.70 9.71 -5.29
C ASN A 117 24.87 10.23 -6.48
N LYS A 118 24.27 9.32 -7.27
CA LYS A 118 23.38 9.70 -8.37
C LYS A 118 22.10 10.36 -7.86
N ILE A 119 21.53 9.84 -6.77
CA ILE A 119 20.34 10.37 -6.14
C ILE A 119 20.61 11.76 -5.55
N ILE A 120 21.73 11.93 -4.84
CA ILE A 120 22.11 13.23 -4.24
C ILE A 120 22.25 14.32 -5.30
N ALA A 121 22.83 14.00 -6.46
CA ALA A 121 22.93 14.94 -7.58
C ALA A 121 21.57 15.33 -8.19
N HIS A 122 20.51 14.54 -7.96
CA HIS A 122 19.17 14.75 -8.52
C HIS A 122 18.24 15.55 -7.60
N PHE A 123 18.61 15.77 -6.34
CA PHE A 123 17.78 16.48 -5.34
C PHE A 123 17.70 18.01 -5.53
N GLY A 124 18.02 18.54 -6.72
CA GLY A 124 18.13 19.98 -6.99
C GLY A 124 16.81 20.76 -6.96
N ASP A 125 15.76 20.31 -7.66
CA ASP A 125 14.41 20.91 -7.57
C ASP A 125 13.37 19.81 -7.38
N THR A 126 12.90 19.68 -6.14
CA THR A 126 11.91 18.68 -5.74
C THR A 126 10.63 19.29 -5.20
N SER A 127 10.40 20.58 -5.49
CA SER A 127 9.28 21.37 -4.96
C SER A 127 7.90 20.77 -5.24
N ASN A 128 7.76 20.04 -6.36
CA ASN A 128 6.53 19.38 -6.79
C ASN A 128 6.43 17.89 -6.42
N ASN A 129 7.42 17.32 -5.75
CA ASN A 129 7.41 15.92 -5.38
C ASN A 129 6.58 15.65 -4.12
N ILE A 130 6.39 14.38 -3.78
CA ILE A 130 5.64 13.95 -2.60
C ILE A 130 6.61 13.43 -1.55
N VAL A 131 7.49 12.50 -1.92
CA VAL A 131 8.48 11.93 -0.99
C VAL A 131 9.82 12.66 -1.11
N LEU A 132 10.10 13.26 -2.26
CA LEU A 132 11.31 14.07 -2.47
C LEU A 132 11.12 15.54 -2.03
N ARG A 133 9.89 15.96 -1.70
CA ARG A 133 9.56 17.33 -1.31
C ARG A 133 9.83 17.57 0.16
N GLY A 134 10.77 18.47 0.43
CA GLY A 134 10.94 19.05 1.76
C GLY A 134 11.78 18.19 2.70
N ASP A 135 12.75 18.89 3.29
CA ASP A 135 13.75 18.45 4.25
C ASP A 135 14.79 17.41 3.75
N PHE A 136 15.81 17.94 3.07
CA PHE A 136 17.07 17.23 2.82
C PHE A 136 17.99 17.18 4.03
N VAL A 137 17.59 17.76 5.18
CA VAL A 137 18.38 17.67 6.39
C VAL A 137 18.35 16.22 6.85
N LEU A 138 19.55 15.68 6.98
CA LEU A 138 19.75 14.35 7.52
C LEU A 138 19.31 14.35 8.99
N SER A 139 18.34 13.50 9.30
CA SER A 139 17.91 13.25 10.66
C SER A 139 18.49 11.92 11.14
N LYS A 140 19.07 11.94 12.34
CA LYS A 140 19.45 10.69 13.04
C LYS A 140 18.26 10.05 13.76
N LYS A 141 17.09 10.70 13.75
CA LYS A 141 15.90 10.20 14.43
C LYS A 141 15.31 9.04 13.62
N THR A 142 15.30 7.87 14.23
CA THR A 142 14.55 6.72 13.77
C THR A 142 13.49 6.32 14.79
N THR A 143 12.50 5.55 14.36
CA THR A 143 11.48 5.01 15.27
C THR A 143 11.18 3.57 14.87
N SER A 144 11.33 2.63 15.81
CA SER A 144 10.93 1.24 15.58
C SER A 144 9.41 1.10 15.66
N PHE A 145 8.82 0.27 14.79
CA PHE A 145 7.39 0.01 14.77
C PHE A 145 7.10 -1.43 14.31
N ASP A 146 5.89 -1.91 14.60
CA ASP A 146 5.42 -3.24 14.18
C ASP A 146 4.87 -3.21 12.74
N THR A 147 5.49 -3.98 11.85
CA THR A 147 5.14 -4.12 10.43
C THR A 147 4.01 -5.13 10.18
N SER A 148 3.53 -5.84 11.21
CA SER A 148 2.41 -6.80 11.09
C SER A 148 1.17 -6.16 10.48
N LYS A 149 0.88 -4.90 10.86
CA LYS A 149 -0.24 -4.14 10.28
C LYS A 149 0.02 -3.78 8.81
N ILE A 150 1.24 -3.43 8.43
CA ILE A 150 1.62 -3.22 7.01
C ILE A 150 1.39 -4.51 6.22
N SER A 151 1.83 -5.66 6.74
CA SER A 151 1.65 -6.96 6.08
C SER A 151 0.17 -7.28 5.83
N LYS A 152 -0.70 -7.04 6.81
CA LYS A 152 -2.16 -7.18 6.65
C LYS A 152 -2.72 -6.24 5.58
N ILE A 153 -2.40 -4.95 5.68
CA ILE A 153 -2.83 -3.92 4.71
C ILE A 153 -2.37 -4.30 3.30
N ASN A 154 -1.12 -4.75 3.17
CA ASN A 154 -0.54 -5.13 1.89
C ASN A 154 -1.32 -6.26 1.20
N LYS A 155 -1.73 -7.28 1.96
CA LYS A 155 -2.56 -8.39 1.47
C LYS A 155 -3.94 -7.90 1.01
N VAL A 156 -4.58 -7.02 1.80
CA VAL A 156 -5.90 -6.45 1.48
C VAL A 156 -5.84 -5.60 0.21
N VAL A 157 -4.88 -4.67 0.12
CA VAL A 157 -4.69 -3.82 -1.07
C VAL A 157 -4.40 -4.66 -2.31
N THR A 158 -3.55 -5.67 -2.20
CA THR A 158 -3.24 -6.59 -3.32
C THR A 158 -4.49 -7.32 -3.82
N ALA A 159 -5.35 -7.77 -2.91
CA ALA A 159 -6.60 -8.42 -3.30
C ALA A 159 -7.60 -7.44 -3.93
N LEU A 160 -7.75 -6.23 -3.37
CA LEU A 160 -8.68 -5.21 -3.85
C LEU A 160 -8.20 -4.48 -5.11
N TYR A 161 -6.92 -4.61 -5.49
CA TYR A 161 -6.40 -4.10 -6.75
C TYR A 161 -7.20 -4.64 -7.95
N TYR A 162 -7.60 -5.91 -7.89
CA TYR A 162 -8.39 -6.51 -8.96
C TYR A 162 -9.82 -6.00 -9.00
N THR A 163 -10.44 -5.80 -7.84
CA THR A 163 -11.77 -5.20 -7.72
C THR A 163 -11.78 -3.78 -8.29
N SER A 164 -10.77 -2.99 -7.95
CA SER A 164 -10.69 -1.59 -8.36
C SER A 164 -10.30 -1.37 -9.83
N ARG A 165 -9.37 -2.18 -10.37
CA ARG A 165 -8.84 -1.96 -11.72
C ARG A 165 -9.46 -2.82 -12.81
N TYR A 166 -10.02 -3.97 -12.44
CA TYR A 166 -10.58 -4.93 -13.38
C TYR A 166 -12.01 -5.34 -13.06
N ASN A 167 -12.66 -4.69 -12.08
CA ASN A 167 -13.99 -5.05 -11.57
C ASN A 167 -14.09 -6.54 -11.16
N LEU A 168 -12.97 -7.15 -10.76
CA LEU A 168 -12.88 -8.56 -10.40
C LEU A 168 -12.82 -8.71 -8.88
N VAL A 169 -13.95 -9.12 -8.28
CA VAL A 169 -14.07 -9.35 -6.84
C VAL A 169 -13.39 -10.65 -6.44
N ARG A 170 -12.32 -10.56 -5.64
CA ARG A 170 -11.58 -11.71 -5.08
C ARG A 170 -11.71 -11.88 -3.57
N ILE A 171 -12.11 -10.81 -2.90
CA ILE A 171 -12.45 -10.79 -1.48
C ILE A 171 -13.70 -9.94 -1.31
N TRP A 172 -14.49 -10.26 -0.30
CA TRP A 172 -15.75 -9.59 0.00
C TRP A 172 -15.87 -9.38 1.50
N ASN A 173 -16.29 -8.19 1.91
CA ASN A 173 -16.68 -7.93 3.29
C ASN A 173 -18.18 -8.14 3.42
N LYS A 174 -18.56 -9.17 4.18
CA LYS A 174 -19.95 -9.62 4.36
C LYS A 174 -20.77 -8.73 5.30
N ASP A 175 -20.10 -7.88 6.08
CA ASP A 175 -20.71 -7.11 7.15
C ASP A 175 -21.13 -5.70 6.69
N VAL A 176 -20.78 -5.30 5.46
CA VAL A 176 -21.15 -4.01 4.87
C VAL A 176 -22.04 -4.23 3.66
N ILE A 177 -23.21 -3.59 3.65
CA ILE A 177 -24.06 -3.46 2.47
C ILE A 177 -23.57 -2.23 1.69
N PRO A 178 -22.94 -2.40 0.52
CA PRO A 178 -22.37 -1.28 -0.21
C PRO A 178 -23.46 -0.51 -0.95
N ASN A 179 -23.42 0.82 -0.81
CA ASN A 179 -24.24 1.77 -1.58
C ASN A 179 -23.43 2.53 -2.65
N GLY A 180 -22.19 2.09 -2.92
CA GLY A 180 -21.35 2.68 -3.97
C GLY A 180 -20.72 4.01 -3.57
N THR A 181 -20.32 4.17 -2.31
CA THR A 181 -19.74 5.41 -1.78
C THR A 181 -18.29 5.20 -1.34
N LYS A 182 -17.52 6.29 -1.34
CA LYS A 182 -16.13 6.31 -0.87
C LYS A 182 -16.02 5.89 0.60
N GLU A 183 -16.93 6.34 1.45
CA GLU A 183 -16.97 6.07 2.88
C GLU A 183 -17.22 4.57 3.14
N ASN A 184 -18.17 3.97 2.44
CA ASN A 184 -18.39 2.52 2.53
C ASN A 184 -17.17 1.75 2.01
N GLY A 185 -16.49 2.25 0.96
CA GLY A 185 -15.25 1.66 0.49
C GLY A 185 -14.16 1.69 1.55
N LYS A 186 -13.98 2.80 2.26
CA LYS A 186 -13.05 2.90 3.39
C LYS A 186 -13.42 1.96 4.54
N GLN A 187 -14.70 1.88 4.90
CA GLN A 187 -15.17 0.95 5.93
C GLN A 187 -14.89 -0.51 5.53
N ILE A 188 -15.18 -0.88 4.29
CA ILE A 188 -14.89 -2.22 3.76
C ILE A 188 -13.39 -2.53 3.90
N ILE A 189 -12.52 -1.60 3.52
CA ILE A 189 -11.06 -1.77 3.62
C ILE A 189 -10.64 -1.94 5.08
N GLN A 190 -11.15 -1.10 5.99
CA GLN A 190 -10.84 -1.15 7.43
C GLN A 190 -11.22 -2.51 8.03
N ASP A 191 -12.45 -2.97 7.81
CA ASP A 191 -12.92 -4.25 8.33
C ASP A 191 -12.11 -5.44 7.79
N LEU A 192 -11.71 -5.38 6.51
CA LEU A 192 -10.86 -6.40 5.90
C LEU A 192 -9.44 -6.43 6.50
N ILE A 193 -8.94 -5.28 6.98
CA ILE A 193 -7.66 -5.19 7.69
C ILE A 193 -7.79 -5.76 9.11
N ASP A 194 -8.93 -5.53 9.77
CA ASP A 194 -9.18 -5.92 11.15
C ASP A 194 -9.64 -7.38 11.28
N THR A 195 -10.03 -8.02 10.18
CA THR A 195 -10.38 -9.44 10.14
C THR A 195 -9.19 -10.28 10.63
N LYS A 196 -9.45 -11.15 11.62
CA LYS A 196 -8.45 -12.03 12.23
C LYS A 196 -7.94 -13.10 11.26
#